data_AF-A0A6A9QQ35-F1
#
_entry.id   AF-A0A6A9QQ35-F1
#
_cell.length_a   1.000
_cell.length_b   1.000
_cell.length_c   1.000
_cell.angle_alpha   90.00
_cell.angle_beta   90.00
_cell.angle_gamma   90.00
#
_symmetry.space_group_name_H-M   'P 1'
#
loop_
_entity.id
_entity.type
_entity.pdbx_description
1 polymer ?
#
loop_
_entity_poly.entity_id
_entity_poly.type
_entity_poly.pdbx_seq_one_letter_code
_entity_poly.pdbx_strand_id
1 'polypeptide(L)'
;MGSLDEKLWEILNNMIPLFQDDIDTFLVKEGYLTEEDVKKWNDIVKLIKEAYKKSFSSPNECLEKVKNATELLSSISTKKPLPPEMKTRLEEIKGYLYSLLPQEANSSA
;
A
#
# COMPACT_ATOMS: atom_id res chain seq x y z
N MET A 1 13.28 4.93 -15.11
CA MET A 1 12.39 5.04 -13.95
C MET A 1 11.08 5.61 -14.46
N GLY A 2 9.98 4.86 -14.35
CA GLY A 2 8.65 5.34 -14.75
C GLY A 2 8.18 6.52 -13.90
N SER A 3 7.28 7.31 -14.48
CA SER A 3 6.59 8.43 -13.83
C SER A 3 5.76 7.99 -12.62
N LEU A 4 5.38 8.94 -11.75
CA LEU A 4 4.58 8.68 -10.54
C LEU A 4 3.25 8.00 -10.88
N ASP A 5 2.61 8.41 -11.96
CA ASP A 5 1.35 7.84 -12.44
C ASP A 5 1.51 6.40 -12.95
N GLU A 6 2.53 6.09 -13.77
CA GLU A 6 2.79 4.72 -14.23
C GLU A 6 3.00 3.76 -13.07
N LYS A 7 3.78 4.19 -12.08
CA LYS A 7 4.09 3.41 -10.89
C LYS A 7 2.87 3.16 -10.00
N LEU A 8 2.04 4.19 -9.78
CA LEU A 8 0.79 4.04 -9.02
C LEU A 8 -0.24 3.19 -9.77
N TRP A 9 -0.29 3.30 -11.10
CA TRP A 9 -1.11 2.45 -11.93
C TRP A 9 -0.70 0.97 -11.80
N GLU A 10 0.60 0.67 -11.79
CA GLU A 10 1.10 -0.70 -11.62
C GLU A 10 0.64 -1.31 -10.29
N ILE A 11 0.79 -0.57 -9.18
CA ILE A 11 0.32 -1.04 -7.86
C ILE A 11 -1.18 -1.29 -7.87
N LEU A 12 -1.98 -0.36 -8.43
CA LEU A 12 -3.44 -0.46 -8.45
C LEU A 12 -3.97 -1.62 -9.29
N ASN A 13 -3.32 -1.94 -10.40
CA ASN A 13 -3.83 -2.92 -11.36
C ASN A 13 -3.20 -4.31 -11.18
N ASN A 14 -1.96 -4.40 -10.67
CA ASN A 14 -1.24 -5.66 -10.58
C ASN A 14 -1.12 -6.17 -9.14
N MET A 15 -0.80 -5.30 -8.18
CA MET A 15 -0.45 -5.76 -6.83
C MET A 15 -1.64 -5.76 -5.86
N ILE A 16 -2.40 -4.66 -5.82
CA ILE A 16 -3.56 -4.52 -4.95
C ILE A 16 -4.61 -5.61 -5.18
N PRO A 17 -4.97 -5.97 -6.42
CA PRO A 17 -5.98 -7.02 -6.65
C PRO A 17 -5.53 -8.38 -6.13
N LEU A 18 -4.24 -8.74 -6.27
CA LEU A 18 -3.71 -10.01 -5.77
C LEU A 18 -3.79 -10.10 -4.25
N PHE A 19 -3.41 -9.03 -3.54
CA PHE A 19 -3.50 -9.03 -2.08
C PHE A 19 -4.95 -8.91 -1.59
N GLN A 20 -5.82 -8.21 -2.33
CA GLN A 20 -7.26 -8.16 -2.04
C GLN A 20 -7.89 -9.55 -2.13
N ASP A 21 -7.56 -10.33 -3.16
CA ASP A 21 -8.03 -11.71 -3.29
C ASP A 21 -7.57 -12.59 -2.11
N ASP A 22 -6.34 -12.41 -1.62
CA ASP A 22 -5.85 -13.10 -0.42
C ASP A 22 -6.68 -12.73 0.82
N ILE A 23 -7.01 -11.44 0.98
CA ILE A 23 -7.84 -10.93 2.09
C ILE A 23 -9.22 -11.58 2.07
N ASP A 24 -9.90 -11.52 0.92
CA ASP A 24 -11.28 -11.94 0.75
C ASP A 24 -11.43 -13.47 0.81
N THR A 25 -10.42 -14.19 0.31
CA THR A 25 -10.48 -15.64 0.21
C THR A 25 -10.01 -16.33 1.48
N PHE A 26 -8.92 -15.84 2.12
CA PHE A 26 -8.19 -16.57 3.17
C PHE A 26 -7.99 -15.75 4.44
N LEU A 27 -7.38 -14.56 4.36
CA LEU A 27 -6.81 -13.90 5.53
C LEU A 27 -7.85 -13.50 6.58
N VAL A 28 -9.06 -13.12 6.15
CA VAL A 28 -10.17 -12.83 7.09
C VAL A 28 -10.75 -14.14 7.65
N LYS A 29 -11.03 -15.13 6.79
CA LYS A 29 -11.67 -16.39 7.20
C LYS A 29 -10.83 -17.20 8.17
N GLU A 30 -9.52 -17.17 8.01
CA GLU A 30 -8.56 -17.90 8.86
C GLU A 30 -8.06 -17.07 10.07
N GLY A 31 -8.56 -15.84 10.20
CA GLY A 31 -8.31 -14.95 11.33
C GLY A 31 -6.89 -14.38 11.38
N TYR A 32 -6.26 -14.17 10.22
CA TYR A 32 -5.00 -13.42 10.11
C TYR A 32 -5.25 -11.92 10.25
N LEU A 33 -6.34 -11.43 9.66
CA LEU A 33 -6.79 -10.05 9.69
C LEU A 33 -8.15 -9.92 10.37
N THR A 34 -8.33 -8.83 11.10
CA THR A 34 -9.63 -8.46 11.68
C THR A 34 -10.43 -7.58 10.72
N GLU A 35 -11.72 -7.39 10.99
CA GLU A 35 -12.53 -6.42 10.23
C GLU A 35 -11.97 -4.99 10.31
N GLU A 36 -11.29 -4.63 11.39
CA GLU A 36 -10.60 -3.33 11.50
C GLU A 36 -9.42 -3.26 10.54
N ASP A 37 -8.64 -4.33 10.40
CA ASP A 37 -7.51 -4.38 9.47
C ASP A 37 -7.99 -4.33 8.01
N VAL A 38 -9.12 -4.96 7.70
CA VAL A 38 -9.77 -4.87 6.38
C VAL A 38 -10.23 -3.44 6.09
N LYS A 39 -10.80 -2.74 7.08
CA LYS A 39 -11.16 -1.32 6.92
C LYS A 39 -9.93 -0.46 6.63
N LYS A 40 -8.84 -0.65 7.39
CA LYS A 40 -7.56 0.04 7.13
C LYS A 40 -7.05 -0.24 5.72
N TRP A 41 -7.11 -1.50 5.28
CA TRP A 41 -6.73 -1.88 3.92
C TRP A 41 -7.56 -1.14 2.86
N ASN A 42 -8.88 -1.09 3.01
CA ASN A 42 -9.76 -0.37 2.09
C ASN A 42 -9.43 1.14 2.03
N ASP A 43 -9.14 1.75 3.19
CA ASP A 43 -8.73 3.15 3.27
C ASP A 43 -7.38 3.39 2.58
N ILE A 44 -6.42 2.47 2.72
CA ILE A 44 -5.14 2.49 1.99
C ILE A 44 -5.38 2.46 0.48
N VAL A 45 -6.19 1.51 0.00
CA VAL A 45 -6.53 1.39 -1.43
C VAL A 45 -7.19 2.68 -1.94
N LYS A 46 -8.06 3.30 -1.13
CA LYS A 46 -8.67 4.59 -1.47
C LYS A 46 -7.63 5.70 -1.57
N LEU A 47 -6.72 5.81 -0.62
CA LEU A 47 -5.63 6.79 -0.64
C LEU A 47 -4.74 6.63 -1.87
N ILE A 48 -4.41 5.39 -2.25
CA ILE A 48 -3.58 5.12 -3.44
C ILE A 48 -4.33 5.51 -4.73
N LYS A 49 -5.65 5.25 -4.81
CA LYS A 49 -6.49 5.72 -5.92
C LYS A 49 -6.55 7.24 -6.00
N GLU A 50 -6.64 7.92 -4.86
CA GLU A 50 -6.59 9.39 -4.80
C GLU A 50 -5.22 9.92 -5.20
N ALA A 51 -4.13 9.28 -4.75
CA ALA A 51 -2.77 9.62 -5.15
C ALA A 51 -2.61 9.53 -6.67
N TYR A 52 -3.07 8.44 -7.29
CA TYR A 52 -3.04 8.26 -8.74
C TYR A 52 -3.82 9.35 -9.49
N LYS A 53 -4.98 9.79 -8.98
CA LYS A 53 -5.69 10.91 -9.60
C LYS A 53 -4.89 12.22 -9.51
N LYS A 54 -4.21 12.41 -8.37
CA LYS A 54 -3.42 13.63 -8.10
C LYS A 54 -2.07 13.64 -8.80
N SER A 55 -1.51 12.50 -9.21
CA SER A 55 -0.22 12.46 -9.91
C SER A 55 -0.22 13.25 -11.23
N PHE A 56 -1.38 13.41 -11.86
CA PHE A 56 -1.55 14.18 -13.10
C PHE A 56 -1.66 15.70 -12.92
N SER A 57 -1.99 16.18 -11.73
CA SER A 57 -2.31 17.60 -11.49
C SER A 57 -1.53 18.24 -10.35
N SER A 58 -1.23 17.47 -9.30
CA SER A 58 -0.68 17.92 -8.03
C SER A 58 0.31 16.89 -7.46
N PRO A 59 1.57 16.86 -7.92
CA PRO A 59 2.57 15.88 -7.45
C PRO A 59 2.79 15.90 -5.93
N ASN A 60 2.74 17.07 -5.31
CA ASN A 60 2.89 17.19 -3.85
C ASN A 60 1.73 16.53 -3.08
N GLU A 61 0.48 16.77 -3.51
CA GLU A 61 -0.68 16.10 -2.91
C GLU A 61 -0.62 14.58 -3.16
N CYS A 62 -0.16 14.16 -4.34
CA CYS A 62 0.06 12.75 -4.64
C CYS A 62 1.02 12.10 -3.63
N LEU A 63 2.19 12.71 -3.41
CA LEU A 63 3.17 12.20 -2.45
C LEU A 63 2.65 12.18 -1.01
N GLU A 64 1.87 13.20 -0.60
CA GLU A 64 1.23 13.21 0.71
C GLU A 64 0.25 12.03 0.88
N LYS A 65 -0.55 11.73 -0.14
CA LYS A 65 -1.47 10.57 -0.11
C LYS A 65 -0.71 9.25 -0.08
N VAL A 66 0.38 9.12 -0.84
CA VAL A 66 1.25 7.93 -0.78
C VAL A 66 1.87 7.77 0.60
N LYS A 67 2.32 8.86 1.22
CA LYS A 67 2.89 8.84 2.57
C LYS A 67 1.86 8.34 3.59
N ASN A 68 0.66 8.93 3.60
CA ASN A 68 -0.43 8.53 4.48
C ASN A 68 -0.83 7.05 4.28
N ALA A 69 -0.88 6.59 3.01
CA ALA A 69 -1.14 5.19 2.69
C ALA A 69 -0.08 4.26 3.28
N THR A 70 1.20 4.65 3.21
CA THR A 70 2.35 3.88 3.69
C THR A 70 2.38 3.80 5.23
N GLU A 71 2.07 4.91 5.91
CA GLU A 71 1.92 4.94 7.37
C GLU A 71 0.78 4.04 7.85
N LEU A 72 -0.38 4.10 7.17
CA LEU A 72 -1.52 3.26 7.49
C LEU A 72 -1.23 1.78 7.22
N LEU A 73 -0.50 1.45 6.14
CA LEU A 73 -0.08 0.09 5.81
C LEU A 73 0.88 -0.51 6.84
N SER A 74 1.67 0.34 7.51
CA SER A 74 2.53 -0.07 8.62
C SER A 74 1.76 -0.34 9.92
N SER A 75 0.55 0.20 10.04
CA SER A 75 -0.33 -0.01 11.20
C SER A 75 -1.17 -1.31 11.13
N ILE A 76 -1.20 -1.99 9.98
CA ILE A 76 -1.87 -3.29 9.86
C ILE A 76 -1.11 -4.31 10.71
N SER A 77 -1.77 -4.80 11.76
CA SER A 77 -1.19 -5.73 12.72
C SER A 77 -1.83 -7.10 12.55
N THR A 78 -1.11 -8.01 11.88
CA THR A 78 -1.58 -9.36 11.63
C THR A 78 -1.60 -10.15 12.93
N LYS A 79 -2.71 -10.80 13.27
CA LYS A 79 -2.86 -11.56 14.53
C LYS A 79 -1.99 -12.82 14.59
N LYS A 80 -1.60 -13.31 13.42
CA LYS A 80 -0.72 -14.47 13.19
C LYS A 80 0.26 -14.09 12.09
N PRO A 81 1.44 -14.73 12.02
CA PRO A 81 2.34 -14.53 10.89
C PRO A 81 1.63 -14.89 9.59
N LEU A 82 1.65 -13.97 8.62
CA LEU A 82 1.09 -14.21 7.29
C LEU A 82 1.79 -15.41 6.62
N PRO A 83 1.06 -16.17 5.78
CA PRO A 83 1.69 -17.13 4.88
C PRO A 83 2.79 -16.47 4.04
N PRO A 84 3.87 -17.19 3.67
CA PRO A 84 5.02 -16.60 2.99
C PRO A 84 4.67 -15.78 1.76
N GLU A 85 3.82 -16.29 0.87
CA GLU A 85 3.43 -15.60 -0.37
C GLU A 85 2.66 -14.30 -0.10
N MET A 86 1.70 -14.33 0.84
CA MET A 86 0.88 -13.17 1.20
C MET A 86 1.73 -12.12 1.93
N LYS A 87 2.68 -12.56 2.75
CA LYS A 87 3.67 -11.68 3.37
C LYS A 87 4.51 -10.98 2.30
N THR A 88 5.05 -11.73 1.33
CA THR A 88 5.82 -11.19 0.22
C THR A 88 5.03 -10.14 -0.54
N ARG A 89 3.78 -10.42 -0.94
CA ARG A 89 2.93 -9.45 -1.63
C ARG A 89 2.72 -8.16 -0.83
N LEU A 90 2.44 -8.26 0.47
CA LEU A 90 2.28 -7.10 1.34
C LEU A 90 3.58 -6.29 1.45
N GLU A 91 4.72 -6.96 1.56
CA GLU A 91 6.04 -6.32 1.62
C GLU A 91 6.44 -5.67 0.28
N GLU A 92 6.07 -6.28 -0.85
CA GLU A 92 6.26 -5.69 -2.18
C GLU A 92 5.45 -4.40 -2.32
N ILE A 93 4.17 -4.40 -1.94
CA ILE A 93 3.33 -3.20 -1.96
C ILE A 93 3.93 -2.11 -1.06
N LYS A 94 4.39 -2.45 0.14
CA LYS A 94 5.09 -1.52 1.04
C LYS A 94 6.34 -0.94 0.38
N GLY A 95 7.25 -1.80 -0.07
CA GLY A 95 8.52 -1.40 -0.67
C GLY A 95 8.33 -0.52 -1.90
N TYR A 96 7.33 -0.85 -2.72
CA TYR A 96 7.01 -0.09 -3.92
C TYR A 96 6.50 1.31 -3.57
N LEU A 97 5.54 1.45 -2.63
CA LEU A 97 5.05 2.76 -2.17
C LEU A 97 6.17 3.59 -1.54
N TYR A 98 7.02 2.98 -0.70
CA TYR A 98 8.21 3.64 -0.14
C TYR A 98 9.17 4.15 -1.22
N SER A 99 9.32 3.43 -2.34
CA SER A 99 10.17 3.86 -3.46
C SER A 99 9.64 5.08 -4.21
N LEU A 100 8.36 5.43 -4.02
CA LEU A 100 7.75 6.64 -4.61
C LEU A 100 7.98 7.87 -3.76
N LEU A 101 8.18 7.68 -2.46
CA LEU A 101 8.45 8.78 -1.55
C LEU A 101 9.87 9.30 -1.81
N PRO A 102 10.08 10.63 -1.76
CA PRO A 102 11.42 11.17 -1.78
C PRO A 102 12.19 10.52 -0.63
N GLN A 103 13.32 9.89 -0.95
CA GLN A 103 14.27 9.47 0.06
C GLN A 103 14.64 10.74 0.81
N GLU A 104 14.21 10.89 2.06
CA GLU A 104 14.76 11.95 2.89
C GLU A 104 16.27 11.77 2.82
N ALA A 105 16.97 12.78 2.30
CA ALA A 105 18.42 12.79 2.34
C ALA A 105 18.76 12.52 3.81
N ASN A 106 19.41 11.39 4.04
CA ASN A 106 19.92 11.00 5.34
C ASN A 106 20.88 12.14 5.75
N SER A 107 20.36 13.12 6.47
CA SER A 107 21.06 14.33 6.91
C SER A 107 20.40 14.78 8.19
N SER A 108 20.63 13.96 9.21
CA SER A 108 20.82 14.37 10.60
C SER A 108 21.85 13.36 11.11
N ALA A 109 23.15 13.64 10.90
CA ALA A 109 24.01 14.44 11.77
C ALA A 109 24.13 13.84 13.16
#